data_AF-A0A3M2ALU0-F1
#
_entry.id   AF-A0A3M2ALU0-F1
#
_cell.length_a   1.000
_cell.length_b   1.000
_cell.length_c   1.000
_cell.angle_alpha   90.00
_cell.angle_beta   90.00
_cell.angle_gamma   90.00
#
_symmetry.space_group_name_H-M   'P 1'
#
loop_
_entity.id
_entity.type
_entity.pdbx_description
1 polymer ?
#
loop_
_entity_poly.entity_id
_entity_poly.type
_entity_poly.pdbx_seq_one_letter_code
_entity_poly.pdbx_strand_id
1 'polypeptide(L)'
;MIDLEQIEANLREELKQVKDLQDLANLRAKYLGKKGSITEALKVIKDLPPEERRTYGARVNQLKERAEELLKEKEEELRALELERELVGEWIDLSVPLEARIGTLHP
;
A
#
# COMPACT_ATOMS: atom_id res chain seq x y z
N MET A 1 12.26 26.39 1.06
CA MET A 1 11.94 25.46 2.17
C MET A 1 11.40 24.19 1.55
N ILE A 2 11.53 23.05 2.23
CA ILE A 2 10.83 21.83 1.81
C ILE A 2 9.45 21.90 2.46
N ASP A 3 8.42 22.17 1.66
CA ASP A 3 7.05 22.30 2.14
C ASP A 3 6.41 20.93 2.33
N LEU A 4 6.39 20.48 3.58
CA LEU A 4 5.85 19.17 3.98
C LEU A 4 4.36 19.03 3.64
N GLU A 5 3.60 20.13 3.75
CA GLU A 5 2.18 20.17 3.38
C GLU A 5 1.97 19.95 1.87
N GLN A 6 2.86 20.50 1.04
CA GLN A 6 2.80 20.29 -0.41
C GLN A 6 3.11 18.84 -0.78
N ILE A 7 4.06 18.21 -0.07
CA ILE A 7 4.37 16.79 -0.25
C ILE A 7 3.16 15.93 0.13
N GLU A 8 2.48 16.24 1.23
CA GLU A 8 1.26 15.53 1.63
C GLU A 8 0.13 15.69 0.60
N ALA A 9 -0.10 16.92 0.13
CA ALA A 9 -1.14 17.21 -0.86
C ALA A 9 -0.88 16.44 -2.17
N ASN A 10 0.34 16.50 -2.69
CA ASN A 10 0.73 15.79 -3.90
C ASN A 10 0.61 14.27 -3.73
N LEU A 11 1.02 13.73 -2.57
CA LEU A 11 0.89 12.30 -2.26
C LEU A 11 -0.59 11.90 -2.28
N ARG A 12 -1.49 12.67 -1.67
CA ARG A 12 -2.94 12.39 -1.68
C ARG A 12 -3.54 12.47 -3.08
N GLU A 13 -3.12 13.42 -3.91
CA GLU A 13 -3.59 13.53 -5.30
C GLU A 13 -3.12 12.37 -6.15
N GLU A 14 -1.83 12.03 -6.10
CA GLU A 14 -1.30 10.92 -6.86
C GLU A 14 -1.85 9.57 -6.36
N LEU A 15 -2.09 9.41 -5.06
CA LEU A 15 -2.72 8.20 -4.49
C LEU A 15 -4.14 7.99 -5.01
N LYS A 16 -4.86 9.05 -5.40
CA LYS A 16 -6.17 8.93 -6.09
C LYS A 16 -6.04 8.47 -7.54
N GLN A 17 -4.89 8.69 -8.17
CA GLN A 17 -4.63 8.26 -9.54
C GLN A 17 -4.04 6.85 -9.64
N VAL A 18 -3.58 6.29 -8.53
CA VAL A 18 -3.11 4.89 -8.45
C VAL A 18 -4.28 3.95 -8.75
N LYS A 19 -4.12 3.15 -9.82
CA LYS A 19 -5.10 2.13 -10.23
C LYS A 19 -4.61 0.71 -10.01
N ASP A 20 -3.30 0.53 -9.98
CA ASP A 20 -2.65 -0.77 -9.93
C ASP A 20 -1.57 -0.81 -8.84
N LEU A 21 -1.26 -2.02 -8.35
CA LEU A 21 -0.21 -2.23 -7.34
C LEU A 21 1.16 -1.69 -7.80
N GLN A 22 1.41 -1.67 -9.11
CA GLN A 22 2.65 -1.14 -9.67
C GLN A 22 2.77 0.38 -9.54
N ASP A 23 1.67 1.12 -9.74
CA ASP A 23 1.64 2.57 -9.51
C ASP A 23 1.81 2.91 -8.03
N LEU A 24 1.21 2.10 -7.14
CA LEU A 24 1.39 2.24 -5.70
C LEU A 24 2.87 2.06 -5.30
N ALA A 25 3.54 1.05 -5.86
CA ALA A 25 4.96 0.80 -5.61
C ALA A 25 5.85 1.94 -6.14
N ASN A 26 5.53 2.49 -7.32
CA ASN A 26 6.20 3.66 -7.87
C ASN A 26 6.03 4.89 -6.97
N LEU A 27 4.80 5.13 -6.47
CA LEU A 27 4.51 6.20 -5.52
C LEU A 27 5.33 6.03 -4.24
N ARG A 28 5.33 4.82 -3.67
CA ARG A 28 6.14 4.49 -2.49
C ARG A 28 7.62 4.79 -2.73
N ALA A 29 8.18 4.40 -3.87
CA ALA A 29 9.57 4.69 -4.21
C ALA A 29 9.84 6.19 -4.38
N LYS A 30 8.91 6.94 -4.97
CA LYS A 30 9.00 8.40 -5.21
C LYS A 30 9.00 9.21 -3.91
N TYR A 31 8.24 8.79 -2.90
CA TYR A 31 8.09 9.55 -1.65
C TYR A 31 8.94 9.00 -0.49
N LEU A 32 8.97 7.68 -0.30
CA LEU A 32 9.66 6.98 0.80
C LEU A 32 11.01 6.36 0.38
N GLY A 33 11.36 6.37 -0.91
CA GLY A 33 12.61 5.78 -1.40
C GLY A 33 13.87 6.52 -0.95
N LYS A 34 15.04 6.01 -1.36
CA LYS A 34 16.36 6.60 -1.03
C LYS A 34 16.54 8.05 -1.53
N LYS A 35 15.83 8.41 -2.62
CA LYS A 35 15.75 9.75 -3.20
C LYS A 35 14.34 10.35 -3.07
N GLY A 36 13.55 9.87 -2.13
CA GLY A 36 12.18 10.33 -1.97
C GLY A 36 12.11 11.66 -1.24
N SER A 37 11.09 12.46 -1.54
CA SER A 37 10.89 13.81 -0.97
C SER A 37 10.87 13.80 0.56
N ILE A 38 10.30 12.76 1.19
CA ILE A 38 10.25 12.61 2.65
C ILE A 38 11.65 12.27 3.20
N THR A 39 12.39 11.40 2.52
CA THR A 39 13.77 11.04 2.89
C THR A 39 14.74 12.22 2.73
N GLU A 40 14.54 13.08 1.73
CA GLU A 40 15.28 14.33 1.59
C GLU A 40 14.94 15.30 2.71
N ALA A 41 13.67 15.46 3.06
CA ALA A 41 13.25 16.26 4.20
C ALA A 41 13.92 15.78 5.50
N LEU A 42 14.00 14.45 5.73
CA LEU A 42 14.72 13.84 6.86
C LEU A 42 16.22 14.15 6.86
N LYS A 43 16.87 14.21 5.68
CA LYS A 43 18.30 14.52 5.60
C LYS A 43 18.59 15.96 5.98
N VAL A 44 17.71 16.91 5.67
CA VAL A 44 17.87 18.34 6.03
C VAL A 44 17.80 18.56 7.54
N ILE A 45 17.12 17.68 8.28
CA ILE A 45 17.01 17.72 9.76
C ILE A 45 18.38 17.74 10.45
N LYS A 46 19.36 17.02 9.89
CA LYS A 46 20.70 16.92 10.49
C LYS A 46 21.43 18.27 10.52
N ASP A 47 21.09 19.16 9.58
CA ASP A 47 21.71 20.48 9.40
C ASP A 47 20.96 21.58 10.18
N LEU A 48 19.78 21.27 10.76
CA LEU A 48 18.99 22.24 11.55
C LEU A 48 19.45 22.34 13.00
N PRO A 49 19.27 23.51 13.66
CA PRO A 49 19.53 23.69 15.09
C PRO A 49 18.58 22.84 15.95
N PRO A 50 18.98 22.46 17.18
CA PRO A 50 18.28 21.46 18.00
C PRO A 50 16.80 21.79 18.31
N GLU A 51 16.45 23.08 18.46
CA GLU A 51 15.07 23.50 18.70
C GLU A 51 14.17 23.27 17.48
N GLU A 52 14.60 23.68 16.29
CA GLU A 52 13.89 23.46 15.04
C GLU A 52 13.89 21.99 14.63
N ARG A 53 15.00 21.29 14.89
CA ARG A 53 15.17 19.86 14.61
C ARG A 53 14.09 19.01 15.26
N ARG A 54 13.72 19.30 16.51
CA ARG A 54 12.70 18.54 17.25
C ARG A 54 11.31 18.72 16.62
N THR A 55 10.93 19.96 16.36
CA THR A 55 9.60 20.30 15.83
C THR A 55 9.46 19.84 14.37
N TYR A 56 10.46 20.13 13.54
CA TYR A 56 10.45 19.74 12.14
C TYR A 56 10.60 18.21 11.99
N GLY A 57 11.44 17.56 12.78
CA GLY A 57 11.58 16.10 12.73
C GLY A 57 10.35 15.33 13.20
N ALA A 58 9.64 15.84 14.20
CA ALA A 58 8.34 15.27 14.57
C ALA A 58 7.34 15.35 13.40
N ARG A 59 7.27 16.49 12.71
CA ARG A 59 6.40 16.67 11.53
C ARG A 59 6.77 15.74 10.38
N VAL A 60 8.06 15.59 10.07
CA VAL A 60 8.51 14.71 8.99
C VAL A 60 8.23 13.24 9.32
N ASN A 61 8.45 12.81 10.57
CA ASN A 61 8.11 11.45 10.99
C ASN A 61 6.59 11.20 10.94
N GLN A 62 5.78 12.15 11.40
CA GLN A 62 4.32 12.04 11.29
C GLN A 62 3.87 11.93 9.82
N LEU A 63 4.41 12.76 8.94
CA LEU A 63 4.11 12.69 7.51
C LEU A 63 4.52 11.34 6.91
N LYS A 64 5.68 10.81 7.33
CA LYS A 64 6.17 9.50 6.91
C LYS A 64 5.22 8.38 7.33
N GLU A 65 4.84 8.33 8.61
CA GLU A 65 3.87 7.34 9.12
C GLU A 65 2.54 7.45 8.38
N ARG A 66 2.02 8.67 8.21
CA ARG A 66 0.76 8.91 7.49
C ARG A 66 0.82 8.43 6.04
N ALA A 67 1.94 8.66 5.36
CA ALA A 67 2.15 8.20 3.99
C ALA A 67 2.24 6.66 3.92
N GLU A 68 2.92 6.02 4.87
CA GLU A 68 3.00 4.56 4.94
C GLU A 68 1.64 3.92 5.22
N GLU A 69 0.83 4.51 6.12
CA GLU A 69 -0.54 4.07 6.39
C GLU A 69 -1.42 4.17 5.14
N LEU A 70 -1.46 5.34 4.48
CA LEU A 70 -2.27 5.55 3.27
C LEU A 70 -1.89 4.60 2.14
N LEU A 71 -0.59 4.37 1.94
CA LEU A 71 -0.11 3.43 0.92
C LEU A 71 -0.51 2.00 1.26
N LYS A 72 -0.39 1.59 2.53
CA LYS A 72 -0.76 0.24 2.98
C LYS A 72 -2.26 0.01 2.83
N GLU A 73 -3.09 0.96 3.24
CA GLU A 73 -4.56 0.87 3.14
C GLU A 73 -4.99 0.73 1.68
N LYS A 74 -4.37 1.49 0.76
CA LYS A 74 -4.63 1.37 -0.67
C LYS A 74 -4.12 0.05 -1.28
N GLU A 75 -2.99 -0.47 -0.79
CA GLU A 75 -2.48 -1.80 -1.18
C GLU A 75 -3.47 -2.91 -0.80
N GLU A 76 -3.98 -2.87 0.43
CA GLU A 76 -4.94 -3.85 0.94
C GLU A 76 -6.27 -3.77 0.18
N GLU A 77 -6.76 -2.56 -0.12
CA GLU A 77 -7.96 -2.35 -0.93
C GLU A 77 -7.82 -2.97 -2.34
N LEU A 78 -6.70 -2.72 -3.02
CA LEU A 78 -6.46 -3.26 -4.36
C LEU A 78 -6.31 -4.78 -4.35
N ARG A 79 -5.60 -5.35 -3.37
CA ARG A 79 -5.49 -6.81 -3.22
C ARG A 79 -6.83 -7.47 -2.92
N ALA A 80 -7.65 -6.85 -2.07
CA ALA A 80 -8.97 -7.38 -1.74
C ALA A 80 -9.89 -7.41 -2.98
N LEU A 81 -9.85 -6.35 -3.80
CA LEU A 81 -10.58 -6.29 -5.06
C LEU A 81 -10.10 -7.33 -6.08
N GLU A 82 -8.79 -7.59 -6.15
CA GLU A 82 -8.23 -8.61 -7.03
C GLU A 82 -8.65 -10.02 -6.59
N LEU A 83 -8.54 -10.32 -5.29
CA LEU A 83 -8.94 -11.60 -4.71
C LEU A 83 -10.45 -11.87 -4.88
N GLU A 84 -11.30 -10.86 -4.69
CA GLU A 84 -12.74 -11.00 -4.90
C GLU A 84 -13.06 -11.35 -6.36
N ARG A 85 -12.33 -10.76 -7.32
CA ARG A 85 -12.48 -11.08 -8.74
C ARG A 85 -12.04 -12.51 -9.07
N GLU A 86 -10.97 -13.01 -8.44
CA GLU A 86 -10.52 -14.40 -8.60
C GLU A 86 -11.54 -15.40 -8.02
N LEU A 87 -12.05 -15.14 -6.81
CA LEU A 87 -13.04 -16.00 -6.13
C LEU A 87 -14.36 -16.13 -6.89
N VAL A 88 -14.83 -15.06 -7.54
CA VAL A 88 -16.05 -15.10 -8.38
C VAL A 88 -15.80 -15.93 -9.66
N GLY A 89 -14.57 -15.97 -10.16
CA GLY A 89 -14.20 -16.79 -11.32
C GLY A 89 -14.09 -18.29 -11.01
N GLU A 90 -13.70 -18.65 -9.78
CA GLU A 90 -13.52 -20.03 -9.32
C GLU A 90 -14.73 -20.59 -8.55
N TRP A 91 -15.96 -20.20 -8.92
CA TRP A 91 -17.15 -20.84 -8.36
C TRP A 91 -17.33 -22.24 -8.95
N ILE A 92 -16.61 -23.22 -8.39
CA ILE A 92 -16.78 -24.65 -8.67
C ILE A 92 -17.98 -25.13 -7.86
N ASP A 93 -19.04 -25.57 -8.54
CA ASP A 93 -20.21 -26.16 -7.92
C ASP A 93 -19.85 -27.52 -7.29
N LEU A 94 -19.74 -27.55 -5.95
CA LEU A 94 -19.44 -28.74 -5.16
C LEU A 94 -20.63 -29.71 -5.04
N SER A 95 -21.78 -29.43 -5.68
CA SER A 95 -22.97 -30.29 -5.64
C SER A 95 -22.96 -31.42 -6.67
N VAL A 96 -21.97 -31.47 -7.56
CA VAL A 96 -21.86 -32.52 -8.58
C VAL A 96 -21.70 -33.90 -7.89
N PRO A 97 -22.63 -34.84 -8.09
CA PRO A 97 -22.53 -36.17 -7.50
C PRO A 97 -21.30 -36.89 -8.05
N LEU A 98 -20.42 -37.34 -7.16
CA LEU A 98 -19.33 -38.24 -7.52
C LEU A 98 -19.93 -39.61 -7.87
N GLU A 99 -19.75 -40.08 -9.10
CA GLU A 99 -20.11 -41.45 -9.50
C GLU A 99 -19.22 -42.46 -8.77
N ALA A 100 -19.59 -42.83 -7.55
CA ALA A 100 -18.94 -43.92 -6.82
C ALA A 100 -19.35 -45.25 -7.46
N ARG A 101 -18.44 -45.92 -8.16
CA ARG A 101 -18.60 -47.34 -8.51
C ARG A 101 -18.42 -48.18 -7.24
N ILE A 102 -19.53 -48.46 -6.57
CA ILE A 102 -19.55 -49.39 -5.44
C ILE A 102 -19.57 -50.80 -6.01
N GLY A 103 -18.48 -51.55 -5.86
CA GLY A 103 -18.44 -52.97 -6.20
C GLY A 103 -19.31 -53.77 -5.24
N THR A 104 -20.12 -54.70 -5.76
CA THR A 104 -20.97 -55.58 -4.94
C THR A 104 -20.21 -56.85 -4.55
N LEU A 105 -20.33 -57.30 -3.30
CA LEU A 105 -19.87 -58.61 -2.87
C LEU A 105 -20.69 -59.72 -3.53
N HIS A 106 -20.00 -60.74 -4.03
CA HIS A 106 -20.59 -61.90 -4.70
C HIS A 106 -21.20 -62.86 -3.66
N PRO A 107 -22.35 -63.51 -3.94
CA PRO A 107 -22.97 -64.49 -3.05
C PRO A 107 -22.09 -65.74 -2.85
#